data_AF-A0A939GK43-F1
#
_entry.id   AF-A0A939GK43-F1
#
_cell.length_a   1.000
_cell.length_b   1.000
_cell.length_c   1.000
_cell.angle_alpha   90.00
_cell.angle_beta   90.00
_cell.angle_gamma   90.00
#
_symmetry.space_group_name_H-M   'P 1'
#
loop_
_entity.id
_entity.type
_entity.pdbx_description
1 polymer ?
#
loop_
_entity_poly.entity_id
_entity_poly.type
_entity_poly.pdbx_seq_one_letter_code
_entity_poly.pdbx_strand_id
1 'polypeptide(L)'
;MDQIETARKAHSSIRKYQQGLGFDLNSSPIILNKPRHQILHPIGSKSEYQSPICLKTLSSERLQRIKENGLIPENYNYETIEREVPGRLWEEWGDHDLLMEELEIGWMPRSKWSRIPLFQHHADLEGRSPTCINALEVAKNRGYYVPEEYLSQNNYISYSEFLAYRAAHDLILNHSLDLGYDILLADWKEKLMFFTGQFIIPDPLNQNKTPYIIDQLWVIRTSKTQVRLIGLEIDGEHHFQSEENILRDRERDLRLAAIGYEMYHVAGWWCRIDPIRVIHEFLQSAGIFPDAVNKLKGSHLQSIDEYKCGICHQPIVRHDDYWLQQLEYRDSIVIAHQSCGENYWNEDHYDQLD
;
A
#
# COMPACT_ATOMS: atom_id res chain seq x y z
N MET A 1 5.93 22.82 -4.86
CA MET A 1 4.66 23.01 -4.12
C MET A 1 5.04 23.33 -2.69
N ASP A 2 4.40 24.30 -2.04
CA ASP A 2 4.73 24.65 -0.65
C ASP A 2 4.30 23.51 0.30
N GLN A 3 5.27 22.79 0.87
CA GLN A 3 5.05 21.66 1.78
C GLN A 3 4.20 22.07 2.99
N ILE A 4 4.39 23.30 3.49
CA ILE A 4 3.67 23.82 4.66
C ILE A 4 2.21 24.05 4.31
N GLU A 5 1.93 24.64 3.15
CA GLU A 5 0.55 24.87 2.71
C GLU A 5 -0.20 23.55 2.45
N THR A 6 0.45 22.58 1.82
CA THR A 6 -0.13 21.24 1.63
C THR A 6 -0.43 20.59 2.98
N ALA A 7 0.49 20.66 3.94
CA ALA A 7 0.28 20.10 5.28
C ALA A 7 -0.87 20.79 6.02
N ARG A 8 -0.95 22.12 5.97
CA ARG A 8 -2.05 22.88 6.57
C ARG A 8 -3.41 22.47 5.98
N LYS A 9 -3.50 22.30 4.67
CA LYS A 9 -4.74 21.85 4.00
C LYS A 9 -5.15 20.46 4.47
N ALA A 10 -4.21 19.51 4.50
CA ALA A 10 -4.48 18.15 4.94
C ALA A 10 -4.98 18.12 6.39
N HIS A 11 -4.22 18.71 7.33
CA HIS A 11 -4.58 18.79 8.75
C HIS A 11 -5.92 19.53 8.98
N SER A 12 -6.16 20.64 8.26
CA SER A 12 -7.42 21.39 8.36
C SER A 12 -8.62 20.56 7.90
N SER A 13 -8.47 19.76 6.84
CA SER A 13 -9.54 18.89 6.35
C SER A 13 -9.97 17.87 7.40
N ILE A 14 -9.01 17.25 8.11
CA ILE A 14 -9.28 16.25 9.15
C ILE A 14 -10.05 16.87 10.31
N ARG A 15 -9.61 18.06 10.77
CA ARG A 15 -10.31 18.80 11.84
C ARG A 15 -11.75 19.16 11.48
N LYS A 16 -12.00 19.52 10.22
CA LYS A 16 -13.37 19.81 9.74
C LYS A 16 -14.25 18.56 9.80
N TYR A 17 -13.73 17.40 9.40
CA TYR A 17 -14.48 16.14 9.49
C TYR A 17 -14.75 15.72 10.94
N GLN A 18 -13.76 15.86 11.82
CA GLN A 18 -13.91 15.61 13.26
C GLN A 18 -15.05 16.41 13.89
N GLN A 19 -15.20 17.70 13.54
CA GLN A 19 -16.31 18.53 14.01
C GLN A 19 -17.68 18.03 13.55
N GLY A 20 -17.76 17.43 12.36
CA GLY A 20 -19.00 16.88 11.81
C GLY A 20 -19.37 15.50 12.34
N LEU A 21 -18.37 14.67 12.70
CA LEU A 21 -18.57 13.28 13.13
C LEU A 21 -18.70 13.12 14.65
N GLY A 22 -18.22 14.09 15.44
CA GLY A 22 -18.23 13.99 16.90
C GLY A 22 -17.24 12.95 17.47
N PHE A 23 -16.28 12.49 16.66
CA PHE A 23 -15.21 11.58 17.06
C PHE A 23 -13.83 12.19 16.77
N ASP A 24 -12.85 11.92 17.62
CA ASP A 24 -11.50 12.47 17.51
C ASP A 24 -10.63 11.69 16.51
N LEU A 25 -10.53 12.20 15.28
CA LEU A 25 -9.76 11.57 14.21
C LEU A 25 -8.25 11.67 14.44
N ASN A 26 -7.77 12.66 15.21
CA ASN A 26 -6.35 12.91 15.40
C ASN A 26 -5.66 11.87 16.30
N SER A 27 -6.41 11.29 17.24
CA SER A 27 -5.95 10.25 18.16
C SER A 27 -6.35 8.83 17.73
N SER A 28 -7.13 8.71 16.65
CA SER A 28 -7.58 7.42 16.14
C SER A 28 -6.41 6.54 15.69
N PRO A 29 -6.45 5.23 15.99
CA PRO A 29 -5.47 4.30 15.45
C PRO A 29 -5.50 4.29 13.91
N ILE A 30 -4.35 4.00 13.30
CA ILE A 30 -4.26 3.81 11.85
C ILE A 30 -4.97 2.52 11.44
N ILE A 31 -4.69 1.41 12.13
CA ILE A 31 -5.37 0.13 11.91
C ILE A 31 -6.74 0.17 12.60
N LEU A 32 -7.79 0.21 11.81
CA LEU A 32 -9.18 0.26 12.27
C LEU A 32 -9.75 -1.14 12.51
N ASN A 33 -9.43 -2.07 11.62
CA ASN A 33 -9.86 -3.46 11.70
C ASN A 33 -8.78 -4.40 11.13
N LYS A 34 -8.76 -5.65 11.60
CA LYS A 34 -7.86 -6.70 11.14
C LYS A 34 -8.53 -8.07 11.22
N PRO A 35 -8.13 -9.04 10.38
CA PRO A 35 -8.68 -10.39 10.44
C PRO A 35 -8.31 -11.07 11.76
N ARG A 36 -9.16 -12.00 12.21
CA ARG A 36 -8.92 -12.75 13.45
C ARG A 36 -7.83 -13.80 13.32
N HIS A 37 -7.67 -14.36 12.12
CA HIS A 37 -6.77 -15.46 11.83
C HIS A 37 -6.18 -15.30 10.43
N GLN A 38 -5.00 -15.88 10.21
CA GLN A 38 -4.41 -15.97 8.88
C GLN A 38 -5.12 -17.06 8.07
N ILE A 39 -5.25 -16.84 6.75
CA ILE A 39 -5.88 -17.78 5.83
C ILE A 39 -4.84 -18.19 4.78
N LEU A 40 -4.59 -19.50 4.69
CA LEU A 40 -3.57 -20.07 3.80
C LEU A 40 -4.22 -20.74 2.60
N HIS A 41 -3.85 -20.31 1.40
CA HIS A 41 -4.26 -20.90 0.13
C HIS A 41 -3.17 -21.82 -0.40
N PRO A 42 -3.49 -23.05 -0.83
CA PRO A 42 -2.54 -23.91 -1.49
C PRO A 42 -2.16 -23.37 -2.87
N ILE A 43 -0.93 -23.65 -3.30
CA ILE A 43 -0.42 -23.39 -4.64
C ILE A 43 -0.23 -24.73 -5.36
N GLY A 44 -0.68 -24.82 -6.61
CA GLY A 44 -0.47 -25.99 -7.46
C GLY A 44 1.00 -26.41 -7.61
N SER A 45 1.23 -27.71 -7.86
CA SER A 45 2.56 -28.31 -7.88
C SER A 45 3.36 -28.12 -9.19
N LYS A 46 2.77 -27.50 -10.22
CA LYS A 46 3.46 -27.26 -11.51
C LYS A 46 4.25 -25.95 -11.44
N SER A 47 5.26 -25.89 -10.58
CA SER A 47 5.96 -24.64 -10.27
C SER A 47 7.09 -24.33 -11.25
N GLU A 48 6.78 -23.69 -12.38
CA GLU A 48 7.70 -22.66 -12.89
C GLU A 48 7.40 -21.39 -12.09
N TYR A 49 7.96 -21.33 -10.88
CA TYR A 49 7.98 -20.10 -10.11
C TYR A 49 8.62 -19.02 -11.00
N GLN A 50 8.15 -17.78 -10.91
CA GLN A 50 8.84 -16.63 -11.48
C GLN A 50 8.67 -15.49 -10.48
N SER A 51 9.77 -15.11 -9.83
CA SER A 51 9.73 -14.00 -8.87
C SER A 51 9.44 -12.68 -9.62
N PRO A 52 8.59 -11.79 -9.08
CA PRO A 52 8.41 -10.44 -9.64
C PRO A 52 9.69 -9.60 -9.52
N ILE A 53 10.64 -10.02 -8.67
CA ILE A 53 11.95 -9.40 -8.53
C ILE A 53 12.88 -9.99 -9.59
N CYS A 54 13.43 -9.13 -10.44
CA CYS A 54 14.45 -9.54 -11.40
C CYS A 54 15.67 -10.12 -10.66
N LEU A 55 15.78 -11.45 -10.58
CA LEU A 55 16.84 -12.15 -9.85
C LEU A 55 18.25 -11.77 -10.35
N LYS A 56 18.37 -11.30 -11.60
CA LYS A 56 19.63 -10.77 -12.16
C LYS A 56 20.14 -9.50 -11.45
N THR A 57 19.27 -8.79 -10.73
CA THR A 57 19.63 -7.57 -9.99
C THR A 57 19.94 -7.84 -8.51
N LEU A 58 19.80 -9.09 -8.05
CA LEU A 58 20.07 -9.45 -6.67
C LEU A 58 21.55 -9.75 -6.45
N SER A 59 22.07 -9.33 -5.29
CA SER A 59 23.40 -9.74 -4.84
C SER A 59 23.43 -11.26 -4.56
N SER A 60 24.62 -11.86 -4.63
CA SER A 60 24.83 -13.28 -4.34
C SER A 60 24.33 -13.68 -2.94
N GLU A 61 24.44 -12.76 -1.97
CA GLU A 61 23.97 -12.97 -0.60
C GLU A 61 22.43 -13.08 -0.52
N ARG A 62 21.69 -12.25 -1.26
CA ARG A 62 20.22 -12.34 -1.32
C ARG A 62 19.77 -13.63 -1.97
N LEU A 63 20.41 -14.02 -3.08
CA LEU A 63 20.12 -15.29 -3.75
C LEU A 63 20.33 -16.50 -2.82
N GLN A 64 21.31 -16.43 -1.91
CA GLN A 64 21.54 -17.47 -0.93
C GLN A 64 20.44 -17.51 0.14
N ARG A 65 20.03 -16.36 0.69
CA ARG A 65 18.92 -16.30 1.68
C ARG A 65 17.60 -16.81 1.12
N ILE A 66 17.26 -16.45 -0.11
CA ILE A 66 16.05 -16.96 -0.79
C ILE A 66 16.05 -18.50 -0.84
N LYS A 67 17.22 -19.09 -1.13
CA LYS A 67 17.40 -20.55 -1.18
C LYS A 67 17.28 -21.18 0.20
N GLU A 68 17.93 -20.60 1.20
CA GLU A 68 17.92 -21.07 2.60
C GLU A 68 16.51 -21.02 3.20
N ASN A 69 15.73 -19.97 2.88
CA ASN A 69 14.34 -19.83 3.29
C ASN A 69 13.37 -20.73 2.48
N GLY A 70 13.88 -21.50 1.52
CA GLY A 70 13.08 -22.40 0.71
C GLY A 70 12.04 -21.69 -0.17
N LEU A 71 12.22 -20.41 -0.47
CA LEU A 71 11.26 -19.62 -1.26
C LEU A 71 11.37 -19.92 -2.77
N ILE A 72 12.35 -20.70 -3.21
CA ILE A 72 12.50 -21.17 -4.59
C ILE A 72 12.39 -22.71 -4.64
N PRO A 73 11.63 -23.30 -5.59
CA PRO A 73 11.65 -24.74 -5.86
C PRO A 73 13.05 -25.20 -6.30
N GLU A 74 13.49 -26.39 -5.88
CA GLU A 74 14.85 -26.90 -6.18
C GLU A 74 15.16 -27.00 -7.68
N ASN A 75 14.14 -27.11 -8.51
CA ASN A 75 14.24 -27.25 -9.97
C ASN A 75 14.09 -25.92 -10.72
N TYR A 76 14.21 -24.78 -10.03
CA TYR A 76 14.07 -23.47 -10.65
C TYR A 76 15.20 -23.19 -11.64
N ASN A 77 14.86 -23.03 -12.91
CA ASN A 77 15.81 -22.67 -13.94
C ASN A 77 15.94 -21.14 -14.04
N TYR A 78 17.06 -20.61 -13.56
CA TYR A 78 17.38 -19.17 -13.58
C TYR A 78 17.56 -18.59 -15.00
N GLU A 79 17.74 -19.44 -16.02
CA GLU A 79 17.91 -19.05 -17.42
C GLU A 79 16.59 -18.99 -18.18
N THR A 80 15.48 -19.57 -17.66
CA THR A 80 14.14 -19.46 -18.28
C THR A 80 13.49 -18.14 -17.90
N ILE A 81 14.19 -17.06 -18.26
CA ILE A 81 13.63 -15.72 -18.28
C ILE A 81 12.79 -15.65 -19.55
N GLU A 82 11.54 -15.19 -19.39
CA GLU A 82 10.67 -14.76 -20.49
C GLU A 82 10.19 -15.86 -21.44
N ARG A 83 9.41 -16.81 -20.94
CA ARG A 83 8.28 -17.30 -21.76
C ARG A 83 7.03 -16.52 -21.37
N GLU A 84 6.72 -15.47 -22.13
CA GLU A 84 5.33 -15.04 -22.24
C GLU A 84 4.52 -16.25 -22.68
N VAL A 85 3.51 -16.65 -21.90
CA VAL A 85 2.55 -17.65 -22.37
C VAL A 85 1.59 -16.87 -23.27
N PRO A 86 1.63 -17.06 -24.61
CA PRO A 86 0.78 -16.29 -25.50
C PRO A 86 -0.69 -16.60 -25.18
N GLY A 87 -1.50 -15.57 -24.95
CA GLY A 87 -2.94 -15.70 -24.76
C GLY A 87 -3.45 -15.68 -23.31
N ARG A 88 -2.60 -15.50 -22.29
CA ARG A 88 -3.06 -15.22 -20.91
C ARG A 88 -3.02 -13.72 -20.62
N LEU A 89 -4.21 -13.12 -20.65
CA LEU A 89 -4.47 -11.68 -20.42
C LEU A 89 -4.37 -11.32 -18.93
N TRP A 90 -3.22 -11.50 -18.29
CA TRP A 90 -2.98 -10.84 -17.01
C TRP A 90 -2.36 -9.46 -17.26
N GLU A 91 -3.23 -8.45 -17.31
CA GLU A 91 -2.85 -7.04 -17.21
C GLU A 91 -3.38 -6.50 -15.88
N GLU A 92 -2.97 -5.30 -15.44
CA GLU A 92 -3.49 -4.66 -14.22
C GLU A 92 -5.04 -4.83 -14.16
N TRP A 93 -5.60 -4.98 -12.96
CA TRP A 93 -7.02 -5.37 -12.71
C TRP A 93 -7.30 -6.88 -12.82
N GLY A 94 -6.63 -7.67 -11.97
CA GLY A 94 -7.02 -9.07 -11.74
C GLY A 94 -8.41 -9.19 -11.09
N ASP A 95 -9.05 -10.34 -11.26
CA ASP A 95 -10.25 -10.69 -10.51
C ASP A 95 -10.07 -12.01 -9.76
N HIS A 96 -10.97 -12.27 -8.82
CA HIS A 96 -10.93 -13.46 -7.95
C HIS A 96 -10.82 -14.78 -8.72
N ASP A 97 -11.65 -14.99 -9.74
CA ASP A 97 -11.72 -16.28 -10.43
C ASP A 97 -10.42 -16.54 -11.18
N LEU A 98 -9.93 -15.53 -11.89
CA LEU A 98 -8.64 -15.60 -12.58
C LEU A 98 -7.48 -15.86 -11.60
N LEU A 99 -7.45 -15.17 -10.45
CA LEU A 99 -6.41 -15.41 -9.44
C LEU A 99 -6.45 -16.86 -8.94
N MET A 100 -7.63 -17.39 -8.65
CA MET A 100 -7.79 -18.76 -8.16
C MET A 100 -7.36 -19.80 -9.20
N GLU A 101 -7.75 -19.62 -10.46
CA GLU A 101 -7.29 -20.48 -11.57
C GLU A 101 -5.76 -20.50 -11.69
N GLU A 102 -5.11 -19.35 -11.54
CA GLU A 102 -3.66 -19.24 -11.62
C GLU A 102 -2.98 -19.94 -10.41
N LEU A 103 -3.47 -19.71 -9.19
CA LEU A 103 -3.00 -20.38 -7.98
C LEU A 103 -3.12 -21.91 -8.10
N GLU A 104 -4.24 -22.42 -8.62
CA GLU A 104 -4.51 -23.85 -8.77
C GLU A 104 -3.50 -24.57 -9.68
N ILE A 105 -3.10 -23.92 -10.77
CA ILE A 105 -2.11 -24.50 -11.69
C ILE A 105 -0.67 -24.22 -11.25
N GLY A 106 -0.47 -23.47 -10.16
CA GLY A 106 0.84 -23.08 -9.65
C GLY A 106 1.51 -21.95 -10.43
N TRP A 107 0.76 -21.25 -11.28
CA TRP A 107 1.23 -20.08 -12.01
C TRP A 107 0.92 -18.81 -11.22
N MET A 108 1.82 -17.84 -11.28
CA MET A 108 1.71 -16.65 -10.44
C MET A 108 1.55 -15.43 -11.33
N PRO A 109 0.49 -14.62 -11.11
CA PRO A 109 0.26 -13.44 -11.91
C PRO A 109 1.43 -12.46 -11.81
N ARG A 110 1.89 -11.98 -12.97
CA ARG A 110 2.95 -10.98 -13.03
C ARG A 110 2.36 -9.59 -12.85
N SER A 111 2.80 -8.88 -11.83
CA SER A 111 2.67 -7.43 -11.78
C SER A 111 3.70 -6.81 -12.75
N LYS A 112 3.22 -6.20 -13.84
CA LYS A 112 4.06 -5.36 -14.70
C LYS A 112 4.31 -4.05 -13.96
N TRP A 113 5.29 -4.03 -13.04
CA TRP A 113 5.74 -2.80 -12.40
C TRP A 113 6.42 -1.90 -13.43
N SER A 114 5.64 -1.18 -14.24
CA SER A 114 6.20 -0.09 -15.01
C SER A 114 6.63 0.97 -14.00
N ARG A 115 7.91 1.38 -14.06
CA ARG A 115 8.45 2.44 -13.21
C ARG A 115 7.52 3.66 -13.34
N ILE A 116 6.72 3.93 -12.32
CA ILE A 116 6.06 5.23 -12.19
C ILE A 116 7.22 6.24 -12.10
N PRO A 117 7.39 7.17 -13.06
CA PRO A 117 8.51 8.08 -13.02
C PRO A 117 8.42 8.92 -11.75
N LEU A 118 9.47 8.84 -10.92
CA LEU A 118 9.63 9.45 -9.59
C LEU A 118 9.36 10.97 -9.48
N PHE A 119 9.08 11.64 -10.60
CA PHE A 119 9.04 13.11 -10.68
C PHE A 119 7.90 13.66 -11.54
N GLN A 120 6.94 12.85 -11.97
CA GLN A 120 5.79 13.38 -12.70
C GLN A 120 4.80 14.02 -11.72
N HIS A 121 4.42 15.27 -12.02
CA HIS A 121 3.53 16.09 -11.21
C HIS A 121 2.25 15.30 -10.85
N HIS A 122 1.65 15.59 -9.69
CA HIS A 122 0.37 14.99 -9.25
C HIS A 122 -0.70 14.94 -10.37
N ALA A 123 -0.71 15.93 -11.28
CA ALA A 123 -1.61 15.99 -12.43
C ALA A 123 -1.38 14.91 -13.52
N ASP A 124 -0.15 14.41 -13.70
CA ASP A 124 0.16 13.35 -14.67
C ASP A 124 -0.15 11.95 -14.10
N LEU A 125 -0.11 11.81 -12.77
CA LEU A 125 -0.49 10.57 -12.06
C LEU A 125 -2.00 10.37 -12.05
N GLU A 126 -2.81 11.44 -12.04
CA GLU A 126 -4.26 11.35 -12.23
C GLU A 126 -4.64 10.66 -13.55
N GLY A 127 -3.81 10.78 -14.60
CA GLY A 127 -4.03 10.12 -15.89
C GLY A 127 -3.54 8.68 -16.02
N ARG A 128 -2.77 8.16 -15.04
CA ARG A 128 -2.17 6.81 -15.06
C ARG A 128 -2.48 5.96 -13.83
N SER A 129 -3.14 6.54 -12.83
CA SER A 129 -3.48 5.80 -11.62
C SER A 129 -4.55 4.76 -11.94
N PRO A 130 -4.53 3.62 -11.23
CA PRO A 130 -5.63 2.69 -11.30
C PRO A 130 -6.92 3.44 -10.91
N THR A 131 -7.88 3.63 -11.83
CA THR A 131 -9.19 4.22 -11.51
C THR A 131 -10.22 3.12 -11.23
N CYS A 132 -11.13 3.39 -10.29
CA CYS A 132 -12.27 2.49 -10.06
C CYS A 132 -13.08 2.29 -11.35
N ILE A 133 -13.21 3.33 -12.19
CA ILE A 133 -13.81 3.22 -13.54
C ILE A 133 -13.12 2.15 -14.40
N ASN A 134 -11.79 2.15 -14.50
CA ASN A 134 -11.08 1.15 -15.31
C ASN A 134 -11.30 -0.27 -14.77
N ALA A 135 -11.27 -0.45 -13.44
CA ALA A 135 -11.56 -1.74 -12.81
C ALA A 135 -13.00 -2.20 -13.11
N LEU A 136 -13.98 -1.28 -13.06
CA LEU A 136 -15.37 -1.55 -13.39
C LEU A 136 -15.58 -1.85 -14.88
N GLU A 137 -14.89 -1.17 -15.79
CA GLU A 137 -14.90 -1.48 -17.22
C GLU A 137 -14.33 -2.88 -17.48
N VAL A 138 -13.21 -3.23 -16.84
CA VAL A 138 -12.64 -4.58 -16.91
C VAL A 138 -13.61 -5.62 -16.36
N ALA A 139 -14.23 -5.37 -15.20
CA ALA A 139 -15.21 -6.29 -14.63
C ALA A 139 -16.41 -6.49 -15.57
N LYS A 140 -16.94 -5.41 -16.13
CA LYS A 140 -18.04 -5.48 -17.12
C LYS A 140 -17.66 -6.32 -18.34
N ASN A 141 -16.44 -6.12 -18.87
CA ASN A 141 -15.92 -6.89 -20.00
C ASN A 141 -15.73 -8.38 -19.66
N ARG A 142 -15.53 -8.72 -18.39
CA ARG A 142 -15.45 -10.10 -17.89
C ARG A 142 -16.81 -10.70 -17.50
N GLY A 143 -17.91 -9.98 -17.71
CA GLY A 143 -19.27 -10.48 -17.51
C GLY A 143 -19.91 -10.17 -16.16
N TYR A 144 -19.25 -9.38 -15.31
CA TYR A 144 -19.85 -8.87 -14.09
C TYR A 144 -20.96 -7.86 -14.42
N TYR A 145 -22.02 -7.83 -13.61
CA TYR A 145 -23.05 -6.80 -13.74
C TYR A 145 -22.51 -5.45 -13.27
N VAL A 146 -22.41 -4.47 -14.16
CA VAL A 146 -21.99 -3.10 -13.83
C VAL A 146 -22.99 -2.12 -14.46
N PRO A 147 -23.76 -1.36 -13.66
CA PRO A 147 -24.67 -0.34 -14.17
C PRO A 147 -23.93 0.81 -14.88
N GLU A 148 -24.47 1.32 -15.99
CA GLU A 148 -23.80 2.39 -16.77
C GLU A 148 -23.62 3.70 -16.00
N GLU A 149 -24.46 3.95 -14.99
CA GLU A 149 -24.31 5.11 -14.11
C GLU A 149 -22.98 5.08 -13.34
N TYR A 150 -22.44 3.91 -13.02
CA TYR A 150 -21.14 3.78 -12.32
C TYR A 150 -19.96 4.12 -13.23
N LEU A 151 -20.10 3.93 -14.55
CA LEU A 151 -19.08 4.23 -15.55
C LEU A 151 -19.14 5.68 -16.04
N SER A 152 -20.30 6.33 -15.91
CA SER A 152 -20.53 7.71 -16.33
C SER A 152 -20.37 8.74 -15.20
N GLN A 153 -20.41 8.29 -13.95
CA GLN A 153 -20.01 9.10 -12.79
C GLN A 153 -18.48 9.24 -12.76
N ASN A 154 -17.98 10.40 -12.34
CA ASN A 154 -16.56 10.65 -12.08
C ASN A 154 -16.09 9.87 -10.83
N ASN A 155 -16.23 8.54 -10.86
CA ASN A 155 -15.86 7.60 -9.80
C ASN A 155 -14.35 7.36 -9.85
N TYR A 156 -13.58 8.41 -9.60
CA TYR A 156 -12.15 8.29 -9.36
C TYR A 156 -11.91 7.64 -8.00
N ILE A 157 -10.79 6.93 -7.87
CA ILE A 157 -10.29 6.48 -6.57
C ILE A 157 -10.16 7.68 -5.64
N SER A 158 -10.40 7.48 -4.34
CA SER A 158 -10.23 8.59 -3.41
C SER A 158 -8.76 8.99 -3.37
N TYR A 159 -8.50 10.27 -3.09
CA TYR A 159 -7.12 10.76 -2.95
C TYR A 159 -6.32 9.98 -1.88
N SER A 160 -7.01 9.42 -0.88
CA SER A 160 -6.39 8.66 0.20
C SER A 160 -5.96 7.26 -0.28
N GLU A 161 -6.80 6.58 -1.05
CA GLU A 161 -6.47 5.31 -1.73
C GLU A 161 -5.27 5.48 -2.66
N PHE A 162 -5.27 6.55 -3.46
CA PHE A 162 -4.17 6.86 -4.36
C PHE A 162 -2.84 7.02 -3.60
N LEU A 163 -2.82 7.81 -2.53
CA LEU A 163 -1.61 8.04 -1.72
C LEU A 163 -1.12 6.75 -1.05
N ALA A 164 -2.04 5.92 -0.53
CA ALA A 164 -1.69 4.64 0.05
C ALA A 164 -1.09 3.68 -1.01
N TYR A 165 -1.70 3.60 -2.20
CA TYR A 165 -1.22 2.76 -3.30
C TYR A 165 0.19 3.20 -3.74
N ARG A 166 0.39 4.51 -3.91
CA ARG A 166 1.70 5.07 -4.25
C ARG A 166 2.74 4.74 -3.18
N ALA A 167 2.44 4.92 -1.90
CA ALA A 167 3.37 4.62 -0.82
C ALA A 167 3.75 3.14 -0.78
N ALA A 168 2.79 2.24 -0.99
CA ALA A 168 3.03 0.81 -1.12
C ALA A 168 3.95 0.49 -2.30
N HIS A 169 3.65 1.06 -3.47
CA HIS A 169 4.44 0.89 -4.68
C HIS A 169 5.88 1.39 -4.53
N ASP A 170 6.07 2.59 -3.99
CA ASP A 170 7.40 3.18 -3.74
C ASP A 170 8.21 2.33 -2.75
N LEU A 171 7.55 1.82 -1.71
CA LEU A 171 8.15 0.90 -0.75
C LEU A 171 8.57 -0.42 -1.41
N ILE A 172 7.72 -1.04 -2.23
CA ILE A 172 8.02 -2.29 -2.94
C ILE A 172 9.22 -2.10 -3.87
N LEU A 173 9.21 -1.06 -4.70
CA LEU A 173 10.22 -0.81 -5.73
C LEU A 173 11.54 -0.23 -5.23
N ASN A 174 11.67 0.05 -3.92
CA ASN A 174 12.85 0.70 -3.34
C ASN A 174 13.09 2.12 -3.91
N HIS A 175 12.03 2.83 -4.28
CA HIS A 175 12.17 4.20 -4.79
C HIS A 175 12.42 5.23 -3.68
N SER A 176 12.25 4.82 -2.43
CA SER A 176 12.70 5.52 -1.24
C SER A 176 14.22 5.39 -1.06
N LEU A 177 14.96 6.45 -1.38
CA LEU A 177 16.43 6.49 -1.31
C LEU A 177 16.98 6.55 0.12
N ASP A 178 16.13 6.82 1.11
CA ASP A 178 16.53 7.07 2.51
C ASP A 178 15.90 6.12 3.53
N LEU A 179 15.05 5.19 3.07
CA LEU A 179 14.73 3.99 3.84
C LEU A 179 16.01 3.17 3.93
N GLY A 180 16.63 3.15 5.12
CA GLY A 180 17.96 2.59 5.33
C GLY A 180 18.19 1.21 4.71
N TYR A 181 19.45 0.85 4.50
CA TYR A 181 19.91 -0.41 3.86
C TYR A 181 19.15 -1.66 4.32
N ASP A 182 18.67 -1.69 5.57
CA ASP A 182 17.86 -2.76 6.14
C ASP A 182 16.52 -3.00 5.44
N ILE A 183 15.82 -1.96 4.97
CA ILE A 183 14.55 -2.11 4.24
C ILE A 183 14.79 -2.65 2.83
N LEU A 184 15.91 -2.23 2.21
CA LEU A 184 16.34 -2.77 0.92
C LEU A 184 16.59 -4.28 1.02
N LEU A 185 17.15 -4.75 2.15
CA LEU A 185 17.50 -6.15 2.40
C LEU A 185 16.40 -6.98 3.07
N ALA A 186 15.19 -6.44 3.23
CA ALA A 186 14.18 -7.10 4.05
C ALA A 186 13.54 -8.31 3.33
N ASP A 187 13.66 -9.49 3.95
CA ASP A 187 13.20 -10.80 3.45
C ASP A 187 11.70 -10.83 3.07
N TRP A 188 10.88 -9.89 3.56
CA TRP A 188 9.45 -9.85 3.26
C TRP A 188 9.16 -9.57 1.78
N LYS A 189 10.04 -8.84 1.09
CA LYS A 189 9.85 -8.53 -0.35
C LYS A 189 9.94 -9.77 -1.21
N GLU A 190 10.77 -10.72 -0.81
CA GLU A 190 10.92 -12.01 -1.50
C GLU A 190 9.68 -12.90 -1.33
N LYS A 191 8.88 -12.63 -0.28
CA LYS A 191 7.59 -13.26 -0.04
C LYS A 191 6.45 -12.58 -0.80
N LEU A 192 6.61 -11.33 -1.23
CA LEU A 192 5.59 -10.64 -2.02
C LEU A 192 5.53 -11.24 -3.43
N MET A 193 4.43 -11.92 -3.72
CA MET A 193 4.19 -12.58 -5.00
C MET A 193 3.52 -11.65 -5.99
N PHE A 194 2.52 -10.91 -5.51
CA PHE A 194 1.71 -10.03 -6.33
C PHE A 194 1.17 -8.88 -5.47
N PHE A 195 1.09 -7.70 -6.04
CA PHE A 195 0.43 -6.53 -5.47
C PHE A 195 -0.38 -5.84 -6.57
N THR A 196 -1.56 -5.34 -6.25
CA THR A 196 -2.36 -4.53 -7.20
C THR A 196 -3.32 -3.62 -6.45
N GLY A 197 -3.73 -2.54 -7.11
CA GLY A 197 -4.82 -1.68 -6.66
C GLY A 197 -6.15 -2.10 -7.31
N GLN A 198 -7.27 -1.74 -6.67
CA GLN A 198 -8.66 -1.97 -7.11
C GLN A 198 -8.89 -3.37 -7.67
N PHE A 199 -8.65 -4.38 -6.84
CA PHE A 199 -8.81 -5.78 -7.21
C PHE A 199 -10.28 -6.19 -7.22
N ILE A 200 -10.71 -6.87 -8.28
CA ILE A 200 -12.13 -7.18 -8.52
C ILE A 200 -12.53 -8.49 -7.85
N ILE A 201 -13.63 -8.46 -7.09
CA ILE A 201 -14.23 -9.65 -6.49
C ILE A 201 -15.74 -9.63 -6.74
N PRO A 202 -16.39 -10.78 -7.00
CA PRO A 202 -17.85 -10.86 -6.95
C PRO A 202 -18.38 -10.23 -5.67
N ASP A 203 -19.47 -9.44 -5.74
CA ASP A 203 -20.02 -8.80 -4.54
C ASP A 203 -20.35 -9.90 -3.50
N PRO A 204 -19.69 -9.87 -2.32
CA PRO A 204 -19.75 -10.95 -1.35
C PRO A 204 -21.08 -10.98 -0.58
N LEU A 205 -21.90 -9.93 -0.69
CA LEU A 205 -23.24 -9.81 -0.11
C LEU A 205 -24.34 -10.14 -1.13
N ASN A 206 -24.11 -9.87 -2.42
CA ASN A 206 -25.07 -10.16 -3.49
C ASN A 206 -24.39 -10.26 -4.87
N GLN A 207 -24.23 -11.49 -5.38
CA GLN A 207 -23.60 -11.77 -6.68
C GLN A 207 -24.28 -11.13 -7.91
N ASN A 208 -25.52 -10.62 -7.77
CA ASN A 208 -26.22 -9.90 -8.84
C ASN A 208 -25.95 -8.37 -8.82
N LYS A 209 -25.05 -7.88 -7.97
CA LYS A 209 -24.65 -6.47 -7.89
C LYS A 209 -23.32 -6.22 -8.57
N THR A 210 -23.02 -4.93 -8.73
CA THR A 210 -21.68 -4.42 -9.05
C THR A 210 -20.64 -5.12 -8.18
N PRO A 211 -19.53 -5.61 -8.76
CA PRO A 211 -18.51 -6.30 -8.00
C PRO A 211 -17.97 -5.44 -6.86
N TYR A 212 -17.50 -6.11 -5.83
CA TYR A 212 -16.71 -5.48 -4.80
C TYR A 212 -15.29 -5.25 -5.30
N ILE A 213 -14.73 -4.10 -4.93
CA ILE A 213 -13.41 -3.68 -5.35
C ILE A 213 -12.58 -3.53 -4.08
N ILE A 214 -11.55 -4.35 -3.91
CA ILE A 214 -10.58 -4.18 -2.81
C ILE A 214 -9.60 -3.09 -3.22
N ASP A 215 -9.39 -2.08 -2.37
CA ASP A 215 -8.49 -0.97 -2.68
C ASP A 215 -7.07 -1.43 -3.03
N GLN A 216 -6.53 -2.38 -2.27
CA GLN A 216 -5.24 -3.02 -2.51
C GLN A 216 -5.25 -4.52 -2.18
N LEU A 217 -4.79 -5.36 -3.09
CA LEU A 217 -4.55 -6.79 -2.83
C LEU A 217 -3.05 -7.08 -2.76
N TRP A 218 -2.64 -7.74 -1.68
CA TRP A 218 -1.30 -8.24 -1.42
C TRP A 218 -1.30 -9.76 -1.35
N VAL A 219 -0.61 -10.42 -2.27
CA VAL A 219 -0.44 -11.88 -2.27
C VAL A 219 0.92 -12.20 -1.68
N ILE A 220 0.93 -12.80 -0.49
CA ILE A 220 2.14 -13.05 0.28
C ILE A 220 2.38 -14.54 0.41
N ARG A 221 3.54 -15.01 -0.04
CA ARG A 221 3.97 -16.38 0.13
C ARG A 221 4.37 -16.67 1.58
N THR A 222 3.83 -17.75 2.13
CA THR A 222 4.17 -18.22 3.48
C THR A 222 5.04 -19.46 3.47
N SER A 223 4.93 -20.29 2.42
CA SER A 223 5.74 -21.49 2.23
C SER A 223 5.89 -21.84 0.75
N LYS A 224 6.59 -22.94 0.43
CA LYS A 224 6.73 -23.42 -0.95
C LYS A 224 5.38 -23.64 -1.64
N THR A 225 4.36 -23.99 -0.89
CA THR A 225 3.06 -24.45 -1.40
C THR A 225 1.90 -23.61 -0.90
N GLN A 226 2.14 -22.47 -0.24
CA GLN A 226 1.07 -21.66 0.34
C GLN A 226 1.28 -20.15 0.17
N VAL A 227 0.18 -19.45 -0.06
CA VAL A 227 0.07 -17.99 -0.02
C VAL A 227 -1.03 -17.52 0.94
N ARG A 228 -0.98 -16.25 1.31
CA ARG A 228 -2.05 -15.48 1.94
C ARG A 228 -2.55 -14.43 0.94
N LEU A 229 -3.85 -14.21 0.91
CA LEU A 229 -4.49 -13.16 0.11
C LEU A 229 -4.96 -12.06 1.06
N ILE A 230 -4.22 -10.96 1.08
CA ILE A 230 -4.40 -9.90 2.08
C ILE A 230 -4.95 -8.66 1.39
N GLY A 231 -6.21 -8.35 1.67
CA GLY A 231 -6.85 -7.12 1.24
C GLY A 231 -6.58 -5.99 2.23
N LEU A 232 -6.31 -4.80 1.71
CA LEU A 232 -6.18 -3.58 2.49
C LEU A 232 -7.19 -2.56 1.96
N GLU A 233 -8.15 -2.19 2.81
CA GLU A 233 -9.17 -1.17 2.55
C GLU A 233 -8.79 0.16 3.21
N ILE A 234 -8.95 1.25 2.48
CA ILE A 234 -8.64 2.61 2.90
C ILE A 234 -9.94 3.33 3.26
N ASP A 235 -10.44 3.06 4.46
CA ASP A 235 -11.76 3.54 4.90
C ASP A 235 -11.80 5.07 5.03
N GLY A 236 -12.70 5.69 4.27
CA GLY A 236 -13.05 7.09 4.42
C GLY A 236 -13.86 7.39 5.70
N GLU A 237 -13.97 8.67 6.04
CA GLU A 237 -14.67 9.13 7.25
C GLU A 237 -16.17 8.74 7.28
N HIS A 238 -16.77 8.49 6.12
CA HIS A 238 -18.19 8.18 5.98
C HIS A 238 -18.59 6.76 6.46
N HIS A 239 -17.64 5.82 6.54
CA HIS A 239 -17.90 4.47 7.06
C HIS A 239 -18.31 4.48 8.55
N PHE A 240 -17.94 5.54 9.28
CA PHE A 240 -18.21 5.70 10.71
C PHE A 240 -19.50 6.47 11.02
N GLN A 241 -20.25 6.89 9.99
CA GLN A 241 -21.43 7.73 10.16
C GLN A 241 -22.67 6.99 10.65
N SER A 242 -22.74 5.66 10.48
CA SER A 242 -23.90 4.87 10.89
C SER A 242 -23.54 3.46 11.36
N GLU A 243 -24.30 2.96 12.33
CA GLU A 243 -24.18 1.57 12.81
C GLU A 243 -24.50 0.56 11.70
N GLU A 244 -25.41 0.92 10.78
CA GLU A 244 -25.76 0.09 9.62
C GLU A 244 -24.56 -0.12 8.68
N ASN A 245 -23.78 0.93 8.40
CA ASN A 245 -22.55 0.80 7.59
C ASN A 245 -21.54 -0.12 8.26
N ILE A 246 -21.32 0.06 9.58
CA ILE A 246 -20.39 -0.76 10.35
C ILE A 246 -20.81 -2.25 10.33
N LEU A 247 -22.11 -2.53 10.47
CA LEU A 247 -22.61 -3.91 10.42
C LEU A 247 -22.48 -4.51 9.02
N ARG A 248 -22.77 -3.73 7.97
CA ARG A 248 -22.63 -4.17 6.58
C ARG A 248 -21.18 -4.46 6.20
N ASP A 249 -20.24 -3.62 6.63
CA ASP A 249 -18.82 -3.83 6.38
C ASP A 249 -18.31 -5.07 7.12
N ARG A 250 -18.73 -5.29 8.37
CA ARG A 250 -18.45 -6.55 9.09
C ARG A 250 -19.01 -7.78 8.41
N GLU A 251 -20.23 -7.74 7.89
CA GLU A 251 -20.79 -8.86 7.13
C GLU A 251 -19.97 -9.11 5.86
N ARG A 252 -19.57 -8.04 5.16
CA ARG A 252 -18.72 -8.13 3.97
C ARG A 252 -17.41 -8.85 4.28
N ASP A 253 -16.71 -8.45 5.33
CA ASP A 253 -15.43 -9.05 5.75
C ASP A 253 -15.58 -10.54 6.07
N LEU A 254 -16.67 -10.93 6.73
CA LEU A 254 -16.93 -12.34 7.05
C LEU A 254 -17.12 -13.17 5.77
N ARG A 255 -17.77 -12.61 4.75
CA ARG A 255 -17.99 -13.28 3.47
C ARG A 255 -16.70 -13.34 2.64
N LEU A 256 -15.90 -12.26 2.64
CA LEU A 256 -14.58 -12.22 2.02
C LEU A 256 -13.62 -13.23 2.68
N ALA A 257 -13.64 -13.34 4.00
CA ALA A 257 -12.88 -14.36 4.72
C ALA A 257 -13.33 -15.78 4.37
N ALA A 258 -14.62 -16.01 4.14
CA ALA A 258 -15.13 -17.32 3.74
C ALA A 258 -14.64 -17.77 2.35
N ILE A 259 -14.33 -16.83 1.45
CA ILE A 259 -13.69 -17.11 0.16
C ILE A 259 -12.16 -16.90 0.20
N GLY A 260 -11.62 -16.64 1.39
CA GLY A 260 -10.21 -16.76 1.70
C GLY A 260 -9.40 -15.47 1.77
N TYR A 261 -10.03 -14.29 1.81
CA TYR A 261 -9.30 -13.02 1.95
C TYR A 261 -9.15 -12.59 3.41
N GLU A 262 -7.98 -12.07 3.73
CA GLU A 262 -7.67 -11.41 4.98
C GLU A 262 -7.84 -9.89 4.83
N MET A 263 -8.95 -9.34 5.34
CA MET A 263 -9.26 -7.91 5.18
C MET A 263 -8.72 -7.06 6.34
N TYR A 264 -7.84 -6.12 6.02
CA TYR A 264 -7.35 -5.08 6.92
C TYR A 264 -7.98 -3.75 6.52
N HIS A 265 -8.37 -2.97 7.52
CA HIS A 265 -8.92 -1.63 7.31
C HIS A 265 -8.01 -0.60 7.95
N VAL A 266 -7.69 0.45 7.20
CA VAL A 266 -6.88 1.57 7.68
C VAL A 266 -7.58 2.88 7.47
N ALA A 267 -7.32 3.81 8.37
CA ALA A 267 -7.92 5.13 8.36
C ALA A 267 -7.45 5.96 7.15
N GLY A 268 -8.34 6.26 6.21
CA GLY A 268 -8.02 7.01 5.01
C GLY A 268 -7.51 8.43 5.29
N TRP A 269 -7.93 9.08 6.38
CA TRP A 269 -7.40 10.40 6.74
C TRP A 269 -5.92 10.38 7.11
N TRP A 270 -5.41 9.27 7.66
CA TRP A 270 -3.97 9.10 7.89
C TRP A 270 -3.19 9.02 6.58
N CYS A 271 -3.78 8.48 5.50
CA CYS A 271 -3.14 8.44 4.18
C CYS A 271 -2.95 9.84 3.58
N ARG A 272 -3.64 10.88 4.07
CA ARG A 272 -3.42 12.28 3.68
C ARG A 272 -2.25 12.92 4.42
N ILE A 273 -1.92 12.40 5.60
CA ILE A 273 -0.83 12.90 6.46
C ILE A 273 0.46 12.12 6.22
N ASP A 274 0.41 10.80 6.30
CA ASP A 274 1.59 9.93 6.26
C ASP A 274 1.24 8.55 5.69
N PRO A 275 0.97 8.44 4.38
CA PRO A 275 0.67 7.17 3.72
C PRO A 275 1.80 6.14 3.87
N ILE A 276 3.06 6.58 3.99
CA ILE A 276 4.20 5.68 4.23
C ILE A 276 4.02 4.96 5.58
N ARG A 277 3.68 5.70 6.64
CA ARG A 277 3.39 5.09 7.94
C ARG A 277 2.21 4.14 7.88
N VAL A 278 1.14 4.52 7.17
CA VAL A 278 -0.03 3.66 7.02
C VAL A 278 0.36 2.29 6.48
N ILE A 279 1.16 2.26 5.42
CA ILE A 279 1.65 1.00 4.85
C ILE A 279 2.57 0.25 5.82
N HIS A 280 3.46 0.92 6.55
CA HIS A 280 4.33 0.24 7.51
C HIS A 280 3.56 -0.36 8.70
N GLU A 281 2.58 0.36 9.25
CA GLU A 281 1.71 -0.17 10.30
C GLU A 281 0.86 -1.35 9.79
N PHE A 282 0.36 -1.27 8.55
CA PHE A 282 -0.30 -2.39 7.89
C PHE A 282 0.63 -3.62 7.77
N LEU A 283 1.83 -3.45 7.22
CA LEU A 283 2.78 -4.54 7.02
C LEU A 283 3.19 -5.20 8.34
N GLN A 284 3.35 -4.41 9.41
CA GLN A 284 3.61 -4.91 10.76
C GLN A 284 2.40 -5.66 11.31
N SER A 285 1.20 -5.08 11.23
CA SER A 285 -0.04 -5.68 11.70
C SER A 285 -0.36 -7.00 10.99
N ALA A 286 -0.09 -7.07 9.69
CA ALA A 286 -0.26 -8.26 8.86
C ALA A 286 0.81 -9.34 9.08
N GLY A 287 1.86 -9.03 9.87
CA GLY A 287 3.01 -9.91 10.09
C GLY A 287 3.85 -10.13 8.83
N ILE A 288 3.73 -9.25 7.84
CA ILE A 288 4.51 -9.31 6.60
C ILE A 288 5.91 -8.78 6.87
N PHE A 289 6.01 -7.63 7.55
CA PHE A 289 7.25 -7.01 7.97
C PHE A 289 7.14 -6.56 9.45
N PRO A 290 7.46 -7.45 10.41
CA PRO A 290 7.20 -7.20 11.83
C PRO A 290 7.86 -5.94 12.42
N ASP A 291 9.01 -5.52 11.88
CA ASP A 291 9.76 -4.34 12.36
C ASP A 291 9.52 -3.08 11.52
N ALA A 292 8.52 -3.07 10.64
CA ALA A 292 8.30 -1.98 9.68
C ALA A 292 8.24 -0.61 10.36
N VAL A 293 7.43 -0.43 11.40
CA VAL A 293 7.25 0.88 12.05
C VAL A 293 8.55 1.38 12.69
N ASN A 294 9.37 0.47 13.24
CA ASN A 294 10.64 0.82 13.87
C ASN A 294 11.66 1.40 12.88
N LYS A 295 11.47 1.16 11.58
CA LYS A 295 12.34 1.68 10.52
C LYS A 295 11.92 3.05 9.99
N LEU A 296 10.76 3.59 10.43
CA LEU A 296 10.28 4.90 10.00
C LEU A 296 11.03 6.04 10.71
N LYS A 297 11.42 7.07 9.95
CA LYS A 297 11.71 8.39 10.51
C LYS A 297 10.46 8.91 11.24
N GLY A 298 10.62 9.44 12.44
CA GLY A 298 9.49 9.92 13.24
C GLY A 298 8.54 8.83 13.75
N SER A 299 9.00 7.57 13.87
CA SER A 299 8.21 6.45 14.44
C SER A 299 7.68 6.70 15.85
N HIS A 300 8.28 7.64 16.59
CA HIS A 300 7.85 8.06 17.92
C HIS A 300 6.62 8.97 17.92
N LEU A 301 6.26 9.59 16.80
CA LEU A 301 5.03 10.37 16.67
C LEU A 301 3.85 9.38 16.77
N GLN A 302 2.84 9.61 17.60
CA GLN A 302 1.75 8.66 17.82
C GLN A 302 0.38 9.18 17.36
N SER A 303 0.23 10.50 17.23
CA SER A 303 -1.02 11.14 16.85
C SER A 303 -0.79 12.19 15.76
N ILE A 304 -1.85 12.55 15.03
CA ILE A 304 -1.78 13.61 13.99
C ILE A 304 -1.38 14.95 14.62
N ASP A 305 -1.73 15.21 15.88
CA ASP A 305 -1.37 16.44 16.58
C ASP A 305 0.13 16.56 16.91
N GLU A 306 0.85 15.44 16.92
CA GLU A 306 2.30 15.39 17.04
C GLU A 306 3.02 15.62 15.72
N TYR A 307 2.33 15.52 14.57
CA TYR A 307 2.88 15.83 13.25
C TYR A 307 3.02 17.35 13.07
N LYS A 308 3.99 17.92 13.78
CA LYS A 308 4.44 19.32 13.70
C LYS A 308 5.94 19.37 13.52
N CYS A 309 6.39 20.35 12.74
CA CYS A 309 7.81 20.64 12.56
C CYS A 309 8.41 21.14 13.89
N GLY A 310 9.52 20.55 14.32
CA GLY A 310 10.21 20.96 15.55
C GLY A 310 10.87 22.33 15.49
N ILE A 311 11.03 22.90 14.29
CA ILE A 311 11.65 24.23 14.09
C ILE A 311 10.57 25.32 13.97
N CYS A 312 9.67 25.22 12.98
CA CYS A 312 8.69 26.28 12.69
C CYS A 312 7.31 26.04 13.34
N HIS A 313 7.12 24.89 14.01
CA HIS A 313 5.89 24.45 14.66
C HIS A 313 4.65 24.34 13.74
N GLN A 314 4.83 24.48 12.43
CA GLN A 314 3.76 24.25 11.47
C GLN A 314 3.50 22.75 11.27
N PRO A 315 2.27 22.35 10.87
CA PRO A 315 1.95 20.96 10.59
C PRO A 315 2.87 20.34 9.53
N ILE A 316 3.15 19.05 9.65
CA ILE A 316 3.93 18.28 8.68
C ILE A 316 3.08 17.16 8.06
N VAL A 317 3.46 16.75 6.84
CA VAL A 317 2.97 15.54 6.16
C VAL A 317 4.16 14.83 5.52
N ARG A 318 4.04 13.52 5.29
CA ARG A 318 5.05 12.68 4.65
C ARG A 318 4.43 11.87 3.51
N HIS A 319 4.44 12.42 2.30
CA HIS A 319 3.99 11.68 1.12
C HIS A 319 5.12 10.87 0.46
N ASP A 320 6.36 11.29 0.67
CA ASP A 320 7.58 10.56 0.32
C ASP A 320 8.70 10.89 1.34
N ASP A 321 9.84 10.21 1.24
CA ASP A 321 10.95 10.34 2.19
C ASP A 321 11.62 11.72 2.22
N TYR A 322 11.44 12.54 1.19
CA TYR A 322 12.07 13.86 1.09
C TYR A 322 11.27 14.97 1.77
N TRP A 323 10.08 14.68 2.28
CA TRP A 323 9.25 15.71 2.92
C TRP A 323 9.73 16.05 4.33
N LEU A 324 10.37 15.08 4.99
CA LEU A 324 10.77 15.19 6.39
C LEU A 324 12.27 14.95 6.56
N GLN A 325 12.88 15.79 7.40
CA GLN A 325 14.24 15.59 7.88
C GLN A 325 14.23 15.32 9.39
N GLN A 326 15.12 14.45 9.85
CA GLN A 326 15.42 14.27 11.26
C GLN A 326 16.80 14.89 11.52
N LEU A 327 16.88 15.86 12.43
CA LEU A 327 18.12 16.61 12.71
C LEU A 327 18.18 17.03 14.19
N GLU A 328 19.38 17.38 14.65
CA GLU A 328 19.59 17.95 15.98
C GLU A 328 19.31 19.46 15.96
N TYR A 329 18.41 19.90 16.82
CA TYR A 329 18.02 21.30 16.99
C TYR A 329 17.90 21.61 18.48
N ARG A 330 18.73 22.53 18.99
CA ARG A 330 18.74 22.97 20.40
C ARG A 330 18.80 21.79 21.39
N ASP A 331 19.82 20.95 21.25
CA ASP A 331 20.10 19.77 22.10
C ASP A 331 19.01 18.67 22.07
N SER A 332 18.18 18.66 21.03
CA SER A 332 17.14 17.65 20.85
C SER A 332 17.04 17.18 19.40
N ILE A 333 16.74 15.90 19.18
CA ILE A 333 16.44 15.38 17.85
C ILE A 333 15.00 15.73 17.50
N VAL A 334 14.82 16.47 16.42
CA VAL A 334 13.50 16.90 15.94
C VAL A 334 13.19 16.37 14.54
N ILE A 335 11.90 16.26 14.23
CA ILE A 335 11.41 16.08 12.86
C ILE A 335 11.01 17.46 12.32
N ALA A 336 11.53 17.82 11.15
CA ALA A 336 11.28 19.11 10.52
C ALA A 336 10.82 18.96 9.07
N HIS A 337 10.19 20.01 8.53
CA HIS A 337 10.08 20.15 7.07
C HIS A 337 11.49 20.16 6.48
N GLN A 338 11.65 19.53 5.31
CA GLN A 338 12.92 19.54 4.58
C GLN A 338 13.47 20.96 4.40
N SER A 339 12.63 21.91 3.99
CA SER A 339 13.04 23.32 3.81
C SER A 339 13.45 24.01 5.12
N CYS A 340 12.84 23.65 6.26
CA CYS A 340 13.23 24.20 7.56
C CYS A 340 14.59 23.66 8.00
N GLY A 341 14.86 22.37 7.76
CA GLY A 341 16.15 21.76 8.01
C GLY A 341 17.24 22.39 7.15
N GLU A 342 17.02 22.49 5.83
CA GLU A 342 17.98 23.11 4.89
C GLU A 342 18.33 24.55 5.25
N ASN A 343 17.35 25.37 5.62
CA ASN A 343 17.60 26.74 6.06
C ASN A 343 18.43 26.79 7.35
N TYR A 344 18.13 25.91 8.31
CA TYR A 344 18.89 25.82 9.56
C TYR A 344 20.37 25.48 9.30
N TRP A 345 20.66 24.49 8.44
CA TRP A 345 22.03 24.14 8.06
C TRP A 345 22.75 25.29 7.33
N ASN A 346 22.03 26.05 6.50
CA ASN A 346 22.60 27.19 5.81
C ASN A 346 22.95 28.34 6.79
N GLU A 347 22.12 28.60 7.79
CA GLU A 347 22.39 29.66 8.78
C GLU A 347 23.58 29.30 9.69
N ASP A 348 23.67 28.06 10.19
CA ASP A 348 24.76 27.62 11.08
C ASP A 348 26.12 27.45 10.38
N HIS A 349 26.15 27.27 9.05
CA HIS A 349 27.40 27.14 8.29
C HIS A 349 28.02 28.45 7.81
N TYR A 350 27.29 29.58 7.82
CA TYR A 350 27.87 30.89 7.51
C TYR A 350 28.48 31.57 8.75
N ASP A 351 27.98 31.30 9.95
CA ASP A 351 28.53 31.86 11.20
C ASP A 351 29.87 31.21 11.65
N GLN A 352 30.33 30.16 10.97
CA GLN A 352 31.62 29.49 11.24
C GLN A 352 32.72 29.82 10.21
N LEU A 353 32.44 30.70 9.24
CA LEU A 353 33.38 31.09 8.18
C LEU A 353 33.85 32.55 8.26
N ASP A 354 33.50 33.28 9.33
CA ASP A 354 34.02 34.62 9.63
C ASP A 354 35.08 34.63 10.75
#